data_AF-A0A954B475-F1
#
_entry.id   AF-A0A954B475-F1
#
_cell.length_a   1.000
_cell.length_b   1.000
_cell.length_c   1.000
_cell.angle_alpha   90.00
_cell.angle_beta   90.00
_cell.angle_gamma   90.00
#
_symmetry.space_group_name_H-M   'P 1'
#
loop_
_entity.id
_entity.type
_entity.pdbx_description
1 polymer ?
#
loop_
_entity_poly.entity_id
_entity_poly.type
_entity_poly.pdbx_seq_one_letter_code
_entity_poly.pdbx_strand_id
1 'polypeptide(L)'
;MSVSHLQDLIADTAGRGKQTRVSFEFFPPKSEKLEADLWASIRKLEPLAPSFVSVTYGAGGSTRDRTHRTVARMVSETTLKPAAHLTTVAASKAEVDGVLRNYWRSGVRRIVALRGDPP
;
A
#
# COMPACT_ATOMS: atom_id res chain seq x y z
N MET A 1 -30.25 -32.46 -9.42
CA MET A 1 -28.94 -32.05 -8.89
C MET A 1 -29.16 -31.36 -7.56
N SER A 2 -28.51 -31.81 -6.48
CA SER A 2 -28.65 -31.22 -5.15
C SER A 2 -27.98 -29.84 -5.10
N VAL A 3 -28.52 -28.93 -4.29
CA VAL A 3 -27.93 -27.62 -3.98
C VAL A 3 -26.49 -27.76 -3.46
N SER A 4 -26.17 -28.87 -2.77
CA SER A 4 -24.82 -29.18 -2.31
C SER A 4 -23.82 -29.36 -3.45
N HIS A 5 -24.21 -30.04 -4.54
CA HIS A 5 -23.35 -30.22 -5.72
C HIS A 5 -23.06 -28.89 -6.44
N LEU A 6 -23.99 -27.92 -6.39
CA LEU A 6 -23.79 -26.58 -6.94
C LEU A 6 -22.82 -25.74 -6.08
N GLN A 7 -22.90 -25.86 -4.76
CA GLN A 7 -21.96 -25.21 -3.84
C GLN A 7 -20.54 -25.76 -4.00
N ASP A 8 -20.41 -27.07 -4.16
CA ASP A 8 -19.12 -27.74 -4.38
C ASP A 8 -18.50 -27.33 -5.73
N LEU A 9 -19.32 -27.18 -6.79
CA LEU A 9 -18.84 -26.75 -8.11
C LEU A 9 -18.35 -25.29 -8.11
N ILE A 10 -19.04 -24.40 -7.40
CA ILE A 10 -18.63 -22.99 -7.25
C ILE A 10 -17.31 -22.90 -6.46
N ALA A 11 -17.18 -23.68 -5.39
CA ALA A 11 -15.95 -23.76 -4.61
C ALA A 11 -14.78 -24.34 -5.43
N ASP A 12 -15.01 -25.40 -6.22
CA ASP A 12 -13.99 -26.02 -7.07
C ASP A 12 -13.56 -25.09 -8.22
N THR A 13 -14.49 -24.30 -8.79
CA THR A 13 -14.17 -23.31 -9.83
C THR A 13 -13.35 -22.14 -9.27
N ALA A 14 -13.64 -21.71 -8.03
CA ALA A 14 -12.83 -20.71 -7.33
C ALA A 14 -11.44 -21.24 -6.95
N GLY A 15 -11.29 -22.55 -6.71
CA GLY A 15 -10.03 -23.22 -6.41
C GLY A 15 -9.15 -23.53 -7.63
N ARG A 16 -9.74 -23.68 -8.83
CA ARG A 16 -9.04 -24.06 -10.08
C ARG A 16 -8.48 -22.89 -10.90
N GLY A 17 -8.84 -21.65 -10.59
CA GLY A 17 -8.20 -20.47 -11.18
C GLY A 17 -6.79 -20.27 -10.62
N LYS A 18 -5.82 -19.85 -11.45
CA LYS A 18 -4.52 -19.35 -10.96
C LYS A 18 -4.75 -18.42 -9.77
N GLN A 19 -4.10 -18.68 -8.64
CA GLN A 19 -4.20 -17.84 -7.44
C GLN A 19 -4.07 -16.36 -7.82
N THR A 20 -5.16 -15.61 -7.71
CA THR A 20 -5.20 -14.21 -8.13
C THR A 20 -4.33 -13.40 -7.18
N ARG A 21 -3.28 -12.79 -7.73
CA ARG A 21 -2.40 -11.92 -6.96
C ARG A 21 -3.07 -10.57 -6.79
N VAL A 22 -3.26 -10.15 -5.54
CA VAL A 22 -3.86 -8.86 -5.19
C VAL A 22 -2.86 -7.95 -4.50
N SER A 23 -3.14 -6.65 -4.54
CA SER A 23 -2.49 -5.58 -3.77
C SER A 23 -3.54 -4.59 -3.30
N PHE A 24 -3.28 -3.91 -2.19
CA PHE A 24 -4.18 -2.88 -1.64
C PHE A 24 -3.47 -1.53 -1.58
N GLU A 25 -4.22 -0.46 -1.84
CA GLU A 25 -3.74 0.91 -1.76
C GLU A 25 -4.38 1.64 -0.57
N PHE A 26 -3.56 2.36 0.20
CA PHE A 26 -3.98 3.13 1.35
C PHE A 26 -3.61 4.61 1.19
N PHE A 27 -4.35 5.46 1.90
CA PHE A 27 -4.05 6.89 2.01
C PHE A 27 -3.47 7.19 3.40
N PRO A 28 -2.43 8.04 3.50
CA PRO A 28 -1.86 8.40 4.79
C PRO A 28 -2.91 9.15 5.65
N PRO A 29 -3.11 8.76 6.92
CA PRO A 29 -4.20 9.25 7.74
C PRO A 29 -3.97 10.71 8.13
N LYS A 30 -5.03 11.53 8.13
CA LYS A 30 -4.95 12.97 8.46
C LYS A 30 -5.24 13.28 9.94
N SER A 31 -5.65 12.28 10.72
CA SER A 31 -6.00 12.41 12.14
C SER A 31 -5.73 11.10 12.87
N GLU A 32 -5.69 11.13 14.21
CA GLU A 32 -5.49 9.95 15.04
C GLU A 32 -6.61 8.92 14.89
N LYS A 33 -7.87 9.38 14.76
CA LYS A 33 -9.01 8.51 14.48
C LYS A 33 -8.82 7.74 13.18
N LEU A 34 -8.45 8.44 12.10
CA LEU A 34 -8.19 7.81 10.81
C LEU A 34 -6.95 6.91 10.85
N GLU A 35 -5.99 7.20 11.73
CA GLU A 35 -4.84 6.32 11.95
C GLU A 35 -5.26 5.00 12.58
N ALA A 36 -6.11 5.03 13.62
CA ALA A 36 -6.69 3.82 14.21
C ALA A 36 -7.49 2.99 13.18
N ASP A 37 -8.34 3.66 12.38
CA ASP A 37 -9.16 3.00 11.33
C ASP A 37 -8.28 2.36 10.23
N LEU A 38 -7.22 3.05 9.81
CA LEU A 38 -6.24 2.52 8.87
C LEU A 38 -5.57 1.26 9.43
N TRP A 39 -5.12 1.28 10.68
CA TRP A 39 -4.44 0.12 11.29
C TRP A 39 -5.38 -1.06 11.49
N ALA A 40 -6.63 -0.83 11.85
CA ALA A 40 -7.64 -1.89 11.89
C ALA A 40 -7.81 -2.54 10.51
N SER A 41 -7.85 -1.72 9.45
CA SER A 41 -7.95 -2.21 8.06
C SER A 41 -6.72 -3.00 7.63
N ILE A 42 -5.52 -2.51 7.93
CA ILE A 42 -4.26 -3.19 7.63
C ILE A 42 -4.23 -4.57 8.28
N ARG A 43 -4.55 -4.68 9.58
CA ARG A 43 -4.55 -5.96 10.29
C ARG A 43 -5.60 -6.94 9.77
N LYS A 44 -6.74 -6.43 9.30
CA LYS A 44 -7.78 -7.27 8.67
C LYS A 44 -7.35 -7.81 7.31
N LEU A 45 -6.58 -7.02 6.54
CA LEU A 45 -6.16 -7.38 5.18
C LEU A 45 -4.83 -8.14 5.14
N GLU A 46 -4.00 -8.03 6.17
CA GLU A 46 -2.70 -8.69 6.27
C GLU A 46 -2.75 -10.23 6.06
N PRO A 47 -3.71 -10.98 6.64
CA PRO A 47 -3.83 -12.43 6.42
C PRO A 47 -4.14 -12.85 4.99
N LEU A 48 -4.61 -11.92 4.12
CA LEU A 48 -4.84 -12.20 2.70
C LEU A 48 -3.53 -12.30 1.90
N ALA A 49 -2.38 -12.06 2.55
CA ALA A 49 -1.05 -12.18 1.98
C ALA A 49 -0.92 -11.48 0.59
N PRO A 50 -1.28 -10.19 0.48
CA PRO A 50 -1.18 -9.47 -0.78
C PRO A 50 0.28 -9.45 -1.26
N SER A 51 0.48 -9.38 -2.58
CA SER A 51 1.82 -9.35 -3.18
C SER A 51 2.63 -8.12 -2.71
N PHE A 52 1.93 -7.02 -2.47
CA PHE A 52 2.42 -5.79 -1.85
C PHE A 52 1.23 -4.92 -1.44
N VAL A 53 1.49 -3.85 -0.69
CA VAL A 53 0.53 -2.77 -0.46
C VAL A 53 1.15 -1.45 -0.88
N SER A 54 0.36 -0.47 -1.29
CA SER A 54 0.85 0.88 -1.61
C SER A 54 0.30 1.93 -0.65
N VAL A 55 1.07 3.00 -0.45
CA VAL A 55 0.61 4.19 0.29
C VAL A 55 0.80 5.41 -0.59
N THR A 56 -0.27 6.17 -0.76
CA THR A 56 -0.30 7.33 -1.66
C THR A 56 0.57 8.49 -1.17
N TYR A 57 0.90 9.38 -2.10
CA TYR A 57 1.73 10.56 -1.91
C TYR A 57 1.06 11.72 -2.64
N GLY A 58 0.64 12.75 -1.90
CA GLY A 58 -0.05 13.91 -2.45
C GLY A 58 0.83 14.69 -3.43
N ALA A 59 0.21 15.30 -4.44
CA ALA A 59 0.91 16.18 -5.38
C ALA A 59 1.66 17.28 -4.62
N GLY A 60 2.84 17.66 -5.15
CA GLY A 60 3.73 18.65 -4.54
C GLY A 60 4.28 18.28 -3.16
N GLY A 61 4.15 17.03 -2.70
CA GLY A 61 4.68 16.61 -1.39
C GLY A 61 3.80 16.94 -0.19
N SER A 62 2.55 17.36 -0.40
CA SER A 62 1.59 17.74 0.66
C SER A 62 1.32 16.66 1.72
N THR A 63 1.63 15.39 1.44
CA THR A 63 1.51 14.29 2.40
C THR A 63 2.83 13.57 2.71
N ARG A 64 3.97 14.09 2.25
CA ARG A 64 5.28 13.40 2.30
C ARG A 64 5.57 12.75 3.65
N ASP A 65 5.48 13.53 4.72
CA ASP A 65 5.86 13.08 6.06
C ASP A 65 4.89 12.03 6.61
N ARG A 66 3.58 12.18 6.30
CA ARG A 66 2.57 11.19 6.69
C ARG A 66 2.72 9.90 5.90
N THR A 67 2.95 9.98 4.58
CA THR A 67 3.26 8.81 3.75
C THR A 67 4.47 8.06 4.30
N HIS A 68 5.55 8.78 4.62
CA HIS A 68 6.77 8.21 5.19
C HIS A 68 6.51 7.49 6.51
N ARG A 69 5.81 8.13 7.45
CA ARG A 69 5.45 7.51 8.74
C ARG A 69 4.65 6.23 8.55
N THR A 70 3.64 6.25 7.66
CA THR A 70 2.79 5.08 7.40
C THR A 70 3.61 3.93 6.82
N VAL A 71 4.42 4.15 5.78
CA VAL A 71 5.20 3.06 5.17
C VAL A 71 6.28 2.53 6.10
N ALA A 72 6.95 3.39 6.87
CA ALA A 72 7.96 2.97 7.84
C ALA A 72 7.35 2.11 8.94
N ARG A 73 6.18 2.51 9.45
CA ARG A 73 5.44 1.74 10.46
C ARG A 73 4.94 0.40 9.92
N MET A 74 4.49 0.35 8.66
CA MET A 74 4.13 -0.92 8.00
C MET A 74 5.33 -1.87 7.91
N VAL A 75 6.52 -1.35 7.56
CA VAL A 75 7.75 -2.16 7.52
C VAL A 75 8.08 -2.74 8.90
N SER A 76 7.91 -1.97 9.98
CA SER A 76 8.31 -2.40 11.32
C SER A 76 7.27 -3.29 12.01
N GLU A 77 5.98 -3.10 11.75
CA GLU A 77 4.91 -3.71 12.55
C GLU A 77 4.13 -4.81 11.81
N THR A 78 4.36 -5.01 10.51
CA THR A 78 3.59 -5.96 9.69
C THR A 78 4.50 -6.85 8.85
N THR A 79 3.94 -7.94 8.34
CA THR A 79 4.54 -8.83 7.35
C THR A 79 4.39 -8.30 5.90
N LEU A 80 3.69 -7.19 5.72
CA LEU A 80 3.40 -6.60 4.42
C LEU A 80 4.65 -6.00 3.77
N LYS A 81 4.61 -5.90 2.44
CA LYS A 81 5.66 -5.31 1.62
C LYS A 81 5.20 -3.96 1.07
N PRO A 82 5.37 -2.84 1.81
CA PRO A 82 4.84 -1.55 1.39
C PRO A 82 5.62 -0.98 0.20
N ALA A 83 4.87 -0.33 -0.69
CA ALA A 83 5.35 0.50 -1.78
C ALA A 83 4.99 1.96 -1.49
N ALA A 84 5.98 2.84 -1.47
CA ALA A 84 5.71 4.26 -1.30
C ALA A 84 5.44 4.90 -2.67
N HIS A 85 4.35 5.65 -2.79
CA HIS A 85 4.17 6.53 -3.93
C HIS A 85 5.16 7.69 -3.84
N LEU A 86 5.59 8.19 -4.98
CA LEU A 86 6.48 9.34 -5.08
C LEU A 86 6.11 10.16 -6.31
N THR A 87 5.64 11.39 -6.10
CA THR A 87 5.43 12.36 -7.18
C THR A 87 6.68 13.21 -7.38
N THR A 88 6.92 13.63 -8.62
CA THR A 88 8.15 14.35 -9.02
C THR A 88 7.88 15.79 -9.50
N VAL A 89 6.63 16.13 -9.78
CA VAL A 89 6.22 17.51 -10.13
C VAL A 89 6.55 18.46 -8.98
N ALA A 90 7.08 19.64 -9.33
CA ALA A 90 7.48 20.69 -8.40
C ALA A 90 8.51 20.27 -7.33
N ALA A 91 9.24 19.16 -7.54
CA ALA A 91 10.36 18.74 -6.69
C ALA A 91 11.67 18.76 -7.49
N SER A 92 12.72 19.27 -6.87
CA SER A 92 14.09 19.17 -7.38
C SER A 92 14.61 17.73 -7.30
N LYS A 93 15.61 17.41 -8.11
CA LYS A 93 16.30 16.12 -8.04
C LYS A 93 16.85 15.83 -6.63
N ALA A 94 17.42 16.84 -5.96
CA ALA A 94 17.97 16.69 -4.63
C ALA A 94 16.91 16.32 -3.58
N GLU A 95 15.69 16.89 -3.69
CA GLU A 95 14.56 16.54 -2.83
C GLU A 95 14.09 15.12 -3.07
N VAL A 96 13.94 14.72 -4.35
CA VAL A 96 13.59 13.34 -4.73
C VAL A 96 14.61 12.35 -4.17
N ASP A 97 15.89 12.61 -4.35
CA ASP A 97 16.98 11.77 -3.82
C ASP A 97 16.94 11.70 -2.28
N GLY A 98 16.61 12.80 -1.61
CA GLY A 98 16.41 12.84 -0.16
C GLY A 98 15.29 11.92 0.30
N VAL A 99 14.14 11.96 -0.37
CA VAL A 99 12.99 11.10 -0.06
C VAL A 99 13.34 9.62 -0.29
N LEU A 100 13.98 9.29 -1.40
CA LEU A 100 14.41 7.93 -1.72
C LEU A 100 15.41 7.38 -0.68
N ARG A 101 16.37 8.19 -0.23
CA ARG A 101 17.30 7.81 0.84
C ARG A 101 16.57 7.54 2.16
N ASN A 102 15.57 8.34 2.51
CA ASN A 102 14.78 8.13 3.72
C ASN A 102 13.97 6.83 3.64
N TYR A 103 13.28 6.57 2.52
CA TYR A 103 12.61 5.31 2.28
C TYR A 103 13.57 4.11 2.37
N TRP A 104 14.75 4.21 1.78
CA TRP A 104 15.74 3.15 1.86
C TRP A 104 16.17 2.87 3.32
N ARG A 105 16.43 3.92 4.11
CA ARG A 105 16.79 3.80 5.53
C ARG A 105 15.67 3.19 6.37
N SER A 106 14.41 3.50 6.05
CA SER A 106 13.23 2.93 6.72
C SER A 106 12.83 1.53 6.24
N GLY A 107 13.65 0.88 5.41
CA GLY A 107 13.40 -0.49 4.95
C GLY A 107 12.40 -0.60 3.79
N VAL A 108 11.91 0.50 3.23
CA VAL A 108 11.08 0.49 2.03
C VAL A 108 11.94 0.15 0.82
N ARG A 109 11.46 -0.79 -0.02
CA ARG A 109 12.20 -1.32 -1.18
C ARG A 109 11.42 -1.26 -2.49
N ARG A 110 10.19 -0.75 -2.46
CA ARG A 110 9.33 -0.61 -3.64
C ARG A 110 8.81 0.82 -3.73
N ILE A 111 8.88 1.40 -4.92
CA ILE A 111 8.42 2.76 -5.21
C ILE A 111 7.41 2.70 -6.34
N VAL A 112 6.31 3.45 -6.22
CA VAL A 112 5.41 3.76 -7.33
C VAL A 112 5.75 5.18 -7.79
N ALA A 113 6.50 5.29 -8.88
CA ALA A 113 6.97 6.55 -9.40
C ALA A 113 5.88 7.22 -10.26
N LEU A 114 5.54 8.45 -9.93
CA LEU A 114 4.43 9.20 -10.53
C LEU A 114 4.89 10.61 -10.93
N ARG A 115 4.24 11.19 -11.94
CA ARG A 115 4.41 12.61 -12.27
C ARG A 115 3.88 13.48 -11.13
N GLY A 116 2.62 13.27 -10.73
CA GLY A 116 1.82 14.18 -9.91
C GLY A 116 1.07 15.20 -10.78
N ASP A 117 0.10 15.90 -10.20
CA ASP A 117 -0.69 16.90 -10.92
C ASP A 117 -0.04 18.29 -10.86
N PRO A 118 -0.18 19.13 -11.91
CA PRO A 118 0.28 20.50 -11.87
C PRO A 118 -0.33 21.28 -10.70
N PRO A 119 0.41 22.22 -10.08
CA PRO A 119 -0.10 23.10 -9.04
C PRO A 119 -1.12 24.12 -9.54
#